data_AF-A0A7S2UFS5-F1
#
_entry.id   AF-A0A7S2UFS5-F1
#
_cell.length_a   1.000
_cell.length_b   1.000
_cell.length_c   1.000
_cell.angle_alpha   90.00
_cell.angle_beta   90.00
_cell.angle_gamma   90.00
#
_symmetry.space_group_name_H-M   'P 1'
#
loop_
_entity.id
_entity.type
_entity.pdbx_description
1 polymer ?
#
loop_
_entity_poly.entity_id
_entity_poly.type
_entity_poly.pdbx_seq_one_letter_code
_entity_poly.pdbx_strand_id
1 'polypeptide(L)'
;VSVLPPLESTTASLYVRKILDLLEKSQTNRVPLSFALFLPSACFREMNRAPNVNDLSLLDPRLGGGHAVFVRAAEFLPPGQHSFRSNSGSDLSEVSQTGSLFVMLQNEPGAVRFKLTDNGVLNILLSMSMNYDHPQNTLPGGFPGMSQDNFSMPPPSGLDQADLGLVGNMSSGTSPGA
;
A
#
# COMPACT_ATOMS: atom_id res chain seq x y z
N VAL A 1 2.92 -3.04 -14.46
CA VAL A 1 2.24 -4.36 -14.43
C VAL A 1 2.51 -4.99 -13.08
N SER A 2 1.49 -5.53 -12.39
CA SER A 2 1.69 -6.26 -11.14
C SER A 2 1.71 -7.77 -11.40
N VAL A 3 2.64 -8.48 -10.80
CA VAL A 3 2.87 -9.92 -11.01
C VAL A 3 2.99 -10.62 -9.67
N LEU A 4 2.23 -11.70 -9.50
CA LEU A 4 2.34 -12.63 -8.38
C LEU A 4 2.83 -13.98 -8.94
N PRO A 5 4.14 -14.27 -8.85
CA PRO A 5 4.65 -15.55 -9.32
C PRO A 5 4.12 -16.72 -8.48
N PRO A 6 4.08 -17.93 -9.03
CA PRO A 6 3.71 -19.13 -8.27
C PRO A 6 4.63 -19.33 -7.05
N LEU A 7 4.10 -19.97 -6.02
CA LEU A 7 4.82 -20.25 -4.76
C LEU A 7 6.08 -21.12 -4.98
N GLU A 8 6.12 -21.88 -6.07
CA GLU A 8 7.24 -22.75 -6.39
C GLU A 8 8.46 -21.96 -6.87
N SER A 9 9.57 -22.09 -6.12
CA SER A 9 10.84 -21.38 -6.38
C SER A 9 11.36 -21.50 -7.82
N THR A 10 11.36 -22.71 -8.40
CA THR A 10 11.83 -22.93 -9.79
C THR A 10 11.00 -22.13 -10.79
N THR A 11 9.68 -22.15 -10.61
CA THR A 11 8.75 -21.43 -11.47
C THR A 11 8.87 -19.92 -11.27
N ALA A 12 8.97 -19.46 -10.02
CA ALA A 12 9.20 -18.05 -9.72
C ALA A 12 10.49 -17.52 -10.37
N SER A 13 11.59 -18.29 -10.31
CA SER A 13 12.86 -17.97 -10.99
C SER A 13 12.67 -17.81 -12.50
N LEU A 14 11.94 -18.71 -13.16
CA LEU A 14 11.65 -18.61 -14.59
C LEU A 14 10.81 -17.37 -14.94
N TYR A 15 9.84 -16.99 -14.10
CA TYR A 15 9.06 -15.77 -14.28
C TYR A 15 9.92 -14.52 -14.16
N VAL A 16 10.74 -14.44 -13.11
CA VAL A 16 11.68 -13.33 -12.89
C VAL A 16 12.65 -13.21 -14.07
N ARG A 17 13.22 -14.32 -14.53
CA ARG A 17 14.12 -14.36 -15.69
C ARG A 17 13.45 -13.79 -16.94
N LYS A 18 12.21 -14.22 -17.25
CA LYS A 18 11.45 -13.70 -18.39
C LYS A 18 11.18 -12.21 -18.28
N ILE A 19 10.86 -11.70 -17.09
CA ILE A 19 10.64 -10.27 -16.87
C ILE A 19 11.94 -9.50 -17.14
N LEU A 20 13.09 -9.99 -16.66
CA LEU A 20 14.39 -9.36 -16.92
C LEU A 20 14.73 -9.37 -18.40
N ASP A 21 14.50 -10.48 -19.09
CA ASP A 21 14.73 -10.55 -20.54
C ASP A 21 13.85 -9.55 -21.31
N LEU A 22 12.63 -9.30 -20.85
CA LEU A 22 11.75 -8.26 -21.42
C LEU A 22 12.27 -6.85 -21.12
N LEU A 23 12.75 -6.59 -19.90
CA LEU A 23 13.34 -5.31 -19.50
C LEU A 23 14.60 -5.00 -20.31
N GLU A 24 15.47 -5.98 -20.52
CA GLU A 24 16.68 -5.87 -21.34
C GLU A 24 16.35 -5.64 -22.82
N LYS A 25 15.46 -6.45 -23.41
CA LYS A 25 15.07 -6.30 -24.83
C LYS A 25 14.39 -4.96 -25.11
N SER A 26 13.56 -4.49 -24.19
CA SER A 26 12.85 -3.21 -24.31
C SER A 26 13.75 -1.99 -24.09
N GLN A 27 14.86 -2.15 -23.35
CA GLN A 27 15.86 -1.10 -23.16
C GLN A 27 16.42 -0.61 -24.51
N THR A 28 16.78 -1.54 -25.40
CA THR A 28 17.31 -1.23 -26.74
C THR A 28 16.31 -0.45 -27.59
N ASN A 29 15.03 -0.81 -27.50
CA ASN A 29 13.95 -0.18 -28.25
C ASN A 29 13.35 1.06 -27.54
N ARG A 30 13.92 1.46 -26.39
CA ARG A 30 13.44 2.57 -25.54
C ARG A 30 11.97 2.48 -25.14
N VAL A 31 11.42 1.27 -25.03
CA VAL A 31 10.04 1.07 -24.58
C VAL A 31 10.01 1.09 -23.06
N PRO A 32 9.23 1.98 -22.41
CA PRO A 32 9.22 2.09 -20.95
C PRO A 32 8.45 0.92 -20.33
N LEU A 33 9.14 0.12 -19.52
CA LEU A 33 8.56 -1.02 -18.81
C LEU A 33 8.75 -0.90 -17.30
N SER A 34 7.72 -1.31 -16.56
CA SER A 34 7.73 -1.33 -15.09
C SER A 34 6.88 -2.49 -14.57
N PHE A 35 7.48 -3.30 -13.72
CA PHE A 35 6.88 -4.47 -13.10
C PHE A 35 6.96 -4.35 -11.59
N ALA A 36 5.82 -4.47 -10.92
CA ALA A 36 5.72 -4.69 -9.49
C ALA A 36 5.57 -6.20 -9.26
N LEU A 37 6.50 -6.81 -8.54
CA LEU A 37 6.47 -8.22 -8.20
C LEU A 37 6.17 -8.37 -6.71
N PHE A 38 5.33 -9.34 -6.40
CA PHE A 38 5.09 -9.80 -5.03
C PHE A 38 5.62 -11.22 -4.96
N LEU A 39 6.74 -11.41 -4.28
CA LEU A 39 7.43 -12.70 -4.18
C LEU A 39 7.19 -13.30 -2.79
N PRO A 40 6.28 -14.27 -2.63
CA PRO A 40 6.09 -14.95 -1.36
C PRO A 40 7.40 -15.51 -0.82
N SER A 41 7.56 -15.55 0.50
CA SER A 41 8.78 -16.06 1.16
C SER A 41 9.08 -17.51 0.73
N ALA A 42 8.05 -18.28 0.40
CA ALA A 42 8.17 -19.64 -0.12
C ALA A 42 8.94 -19.73 -1.46
N CYS A 43 9.03 -18.65 -2.24
CA CYS A 43 9.84 -18.60 -3.46
C CYS A 43 11.34 -18.68 -3.17
N PHE A 44 11.76 -18.36 -1.94
CA PHE A 44 13.14 -18.36 -1.50
C PHE A 44 13.41 -19.62 -0.66
N ARG A 45 14.09 -20.61 -1.25
CA ARG A 45 14.35 -21.89 -0.58
C ARG A 45 15.21 -21.70 0.68
N GLU A 46 14.86 -22.47 1.71
CA GLU A 46 15.71 -22.70 2.90
C GLU A 46 16.08 -21.45 3.71
N MET A 47 15.28 -20.39 3.63
CA MET A 47 15.46 -19.22 4.49
C MET A 47 14.75 -19.38 5.83
N ASN A 48 15.52 -19.27 6.90
CA ASN A 48 15.00 -19.11 8.27
C ASN A 48 14.79 -17.63 8.64
N ARG A 49 14.83 -16.72 7.66
CA ARG A 49 14.72 -15.27 7.84
C ARG A 49 13.80 -14.66 6.79
N ALA A 50 13.37 -13.42 7.02
CA ALA A 50 12.66 -12.64 6.01
C ALA A 50 13.55 -12.39 4.77
N PRO A 51 13.06 -12.64 3.55
CA PRO A 51 13.79 -12.34 2.33
C PRO A 51 14.03 -10.83 2.20
N ASN A 52 15.20 -10.46 1.72
CA ASN A 52 15.59 -9.08 1.42
C ASN A 52 16.09 -8.96 -0.03
N VAL A 53 16.47 -7.74 -0.42
CA VAL A 53 16.93 -7.45 -1.79
C VAL A 53 18.12 -8.30 -2.24
N ASN A 54 19.06 -8.65 -1.34
CA ASN A 54 20.23 -9.45 -1.70
C ASN A 54 19.86 -10.90 -2.03
N ASP A 55 18.74 -11.37 -1.48
CA ASP A 55 18.26 -12.72 -1.69
C ASP A 55 17.64 -12.90 -3.10
N LEU A 56 17.39 -11.81 -3.84
CA LEU A 56 16.92 -11.85 -5.22
C LEU A 56 17.88 -12.57 -6.17
N SER A 57 19.19 -12.60 -5.85
CA SER A 57 20.18 -13.33 -6.62
C SER A 57 19.94 -14.84 -6.65
N LEU A 58 19.20 -15.37 -5.66
CA LEU A 58 18.80 -16.77 -5.62
C LEU A 58 17.73 -17.10 -6.67
N LEU A 59 16.95 -16.09 -7.08
CA LEU A 59 15.95 -16.24 -8.15
C LEU A 59 16.58 -16.02 -9.52
N ASP A 60 17.38 -14.97 -9.69
CA ASP A 60 18.17 -14.74 -10.88
C ASP A 60 19.47 -14.00 -10.50
N PRO A 61 20.66 -14.54 -10.84
CA PRO A 61 21.93 -13.93 -10.46
C PRO A 61 22.10 -12.47 -10.92
N ARG A 62 21.41 -12.04 -11.99
CA ARG A 62 21.44 -10.65 -12.48
C ARG A 62 20.84 -9.65 -11.51
N LEU A 63 20.02 -10.11 -10.56
CA LEU A 63 19.46 -9.27 -9.50
C LEU A 63 20.40 -9.12 -8.30
N GLY A 64 21.51 -9.86 -8.26
CA GLY A 64 22.50 -9.80 -7.20
C GLY A 64 23.61 -8.77 -7.45
N GLY A 65 24.11 -8.18 -6.36
CA GLY A 65 25.29 -7.31 -6.38
C GLY A 65 25.11 -6.01 -7.16
N GLY A 66 26.23 -5.38 -7.55
CA GLY A 66 26.24 -4.11 -8.32
C GLY A 66 25.59 -4.15 -9.70
N HIS A 67 24.97 -5.26 -10.08
CA HIS A 67 24.27 -5.47 -11.35
C HIS A 67 22.74 -5.38 -11.24
N ALA A 68 22.20 -5.02 -10.08
CA ALA A 68 20.76 -4.80 -9.85
C ALA A 68 20.20 -3.53 -10.56
N VAL A 69 20.61 -3.26 -11.80
CA VAL A 69 20.31 -2.05 -12.58
C VAL A 69 18.80 -1.82 -12.75
N PHE A 70 18.03 -2.91 -12.75
CA PHE A 70 16.58 -2.85 -12.91
C PHE A 70 15.81 -2.73 -11.58
N VAL A 71 16.43 -3.03 -10.44
CA VAL A 71 15.74 -2.98 -9.14
C VAL A 71 15.66 -1.53 -8.68
N ARG A 72 14.44 -1.03 -8.45
CA ARG A 72 14.19 0.35 -8.03
C ARG A 72 13.71 0.46 -6.58
N ALA A 73 13.02 -0.57 -6.10
CA ALA A 73 12.64 -0.71 -4.71
C ALA A 73 12.50 -2.20 -4.38
N ALA A 74 12.79 -2.56 -3.13
CA ALA A 74 12.55 -3.90 -2.61
C ALA A 74 12.20 -3.79 -1.13
N GLU A 75 10.97 -4.16 -0.77
CA GLU A 75 10.44 -4.01 0.58
C GLU A 75 9.79 -5.30 1.07
N PHE A 76 10.14 -5.72 2.28
CA PHE A 76 9.53 -6.90 2.87
C PHE A 76 8.16 -6.55 3.45
N LEU A 77 7.15 -7.33 3.06
CA LEU A 77 5.80 -7.33 3.59
C LEU A 77 5.67 -8.48 4.59
N PRO A 78 5.60 -8.21 5.90
CA PRO A 78 5.32 -9.23 6.90
C PRO A 78 4.03 -10.02 6.64
N PRO A 79 3.93 -11.26 7.17
CA PRO A 79 2.67 -11.98 7.27
C PRO A 79 1.58 -11.09 7.88
N GLY A 80 0.36 -11.18 7.39
CA GLY A 80 -0.78 -10.41 7.91
C GLY A 80 -0.92 -8.99 7.34
N GLN A 81 0.09 -8.44 6.66
CA GLN A 81 0.03 -7.06 6.15
C GLN A 81 -0.56 -6.92 4.75
N HIS A 82 -0.88 -8.01 4.07
CA HIS A 82 -1.44 -7.96 2.73
C HIS A 82 -2.37 -9.13 2.49
N SER A 83 -3.30 -8.99 1.55
CA SER A 83 -4.18 -10.08 1.11
C SER A 83 -4.14 -10.31 -0.37
N PHE A 84 -4.41 -11.55 -0.73
CA PHE A 84 -4.64 -11.96 -2.11
C PHE A 84 -6.11 -12.33 -2.28
N ARG A 85 -6.70 -11.88 -3.38
CA ARG A 85 -8.05 -12.30 -3.77
C ARG A 85 -7.95 -13.60 -4.54
N SER A 86 -8.54 -14.66 -4.00
CA SER A 86 -8.67 -15.93 -4.72
C SER A 86 -9.71 -15.80 -5.83
N ASN A 87 -9.47 -16.43 -6.97
CA ASN A 87 -10.46 -16.52 -8.06
C ASN A 87 -11.40 -17.74 -7.90
N SER A 88 -11.43 -18.37 -6.71
CA SER A 88 -12.22 -19.58 -6.42
C SER A 88 -13.73 -19.34 -6.27
N GLY A 89 -14.26 -18.21 -6.72
CA GLY A 89 -15.70 -17.88 -6.68
C GLY A 89 -16.21 -17.39 -5.33
N SER A 90 -15.39 -17.40 -4.29
CA SER A 90 -15.65 -16.69 -3.04
C SER A 90 -15.01 -15.30 -3.11
N ASP A 91 -15.79 -14.23 -2.94
CA ASP A 91 -15.29 -12.84 -2.85
C ASP A 91 -14.46 -12.56 -1.59
N LEU A 92 -14.01 -13.60 -0.90
CA LEU A 92 -13.22 -13.53 0.30
C LEU A 92 -11.76 -13.26 -0.08
N SER A 93 -11.27 -12.09 0.35
CA SER A 93 -9.85 -11.78 0.33
C SER A 93 -9.16 -12.53 1.45
N GLU A 94 -8.16 -13.35 1.14
CA GLU A 94 -7.43 -14.10 2.15
C GLU A 94 -6.18 -13.32 2.57
N VAL A 95 -6.10 -13.02 3.86
CA VAL A 95 -4.90 -12.44 4.47
C VAL A 95 -3.74 -13.41 4.25
N SER A 96 -2.64 -12.92 3.69
CA SER A 96 -1.45 -13.72 3.49
C SER A 96 -0.88 -14.15 4.84
N GLN A 97 -0.82 -15.47 5.03
CA GLN A 97 -0.21 -16.09 6.21
C GLN A 97 1.33 -16.14 6.12
N THR A 98 1.90 -15.75 4.97
CA THR A 98 3.34 -15.74 4.72
C THR A 98 3.81 -14.34 4.36
N GLY A 99 5.06 -14.02 4.70
CA GLY A 99 5.65 -12.76 4.26
C GLY A 99 5.90 -12.78 2.76
N SER A 100 5.94 -11.61 2.13
CA SER A 100 6.25 -11.45 0.71
C SER A 100 7.28 -10.35 0.52
N LEU A 101 8.17 -10.48 -0.45
CA LEU A 101 9.04 -9.40 -0.87
C LEU A 101 8.37 -8.65 -2.04
N PHE A 102 8.02 -7.39 -1.82
CA PHE A 102 7.66 -6.47 -2.89
C PHE A 102 8.93 -6.04 -3.62
N VAL A 103 8.92 -6.10 -4.95
CA VAL A 103 10.05 -5.65 -5.78
C VAL A 103 9.52 -4.83 -6.94
N MET A 104 10.02 -3.60 -7.10
CA MET A 104 9.80 -2.83 -8.32
C MET A 104 10.98 -3.00 -9.27
N LEU A 105 10.71 -3.54 -10.46
CA LEU A 105 11.66 -3.65 -11.56
C LEU A 105 11.30 -2.67 -12.68
N GLN A 106 12.24 -1.80 -13.06
CA GLN A 106 12.07 -0.86 -14.17
C GLN A 106 13.31 -0.78 -15.03
N ASN A 107 13.12 -0.76 -16.34
CA ASN A 107 14.17 -0.37 -17.27
C ASN A 107 14.35 1.16 -17.23
N GLU A 108 15.37 1.69 -17.90
CA GLU A 108 15.69 3.13 -17.77
C GLU A 108 14.58 4.06 -18.29
N PRO A 109 14.00 3.84 -19.49
CA PRO A 109 12.85 4.63 -19.92
C PRO A 109 11.65 4.48 -18.98
N GLY A 110 11.47 3.31 -18.38
CA GLY A 110 10.46 3.03 -17.37
C GLY A 110 10.66 3.88 -16.12
N ALA A 111 11.89 3.95 -15.59
CA ALA A 111 12.23 4.76 -14.43
C ALA A 111 12.05 6.26 -14.67
N VAL A 112 12.34 6.74 -15.89
CA VAL A 112 12.12 8.14 -16.27
C VAL A 112 10.63 8.46 -16.37
N ARG A 113 9.84 7.57 -16.99
CA ARG A 113 8.40 7.78 -17.25
C ARG A 113 7.54 7.54 -16.01
N PHE A 114 7.85 6.52 -15.24
CA PHE A 114 7.13 6.07 -14.06
C PHE A 114 8.04 6.23 -12.84
N LYS A 115 8.35 7.50 -12.51
CA LYS A 115 9.24 7.83 -11.40
C LYS A 115 8.69 7.24 -10.11
N LEU A 116 9.47 6.36 -9.50
CA LEU A 116 9.18 5.80 -8.20
C LEU A 116 9.86 6.65 -7.13
N THR A 117 9.07 7.25 -6.25
CA THR A 117 9.56 7.95 -5.05
C THR A 117 9.34 7.08 -3.83
N ASP A 118 10.07 7.31 -2.75
CA ASP A 118 9.89 6.58 -1.50
C ASP A 118 8.44 6.70 -0.98
N ASN A 119 7.86 7.90 -1.07
CA ASN A 119 6.45 8.11 -0.74
C ASN A 119 5.50 7.32 -1.67
N GLY A 120 5.85 7.17 -2.94
CA GLY A 120 5.12 6.34 -3.89
C GLY A 120 5.18 4.86 -3.51
N VAL A 121 6.34 4.36 -3.08
CA VAL A 121 6.49 3.00 -2.54
C VAL A 121 5.62 2.83 -1.30
N LEU A 122 5.72 3.73 -0.33
CA LEU A 122 4.92 3.69 0.90
C LEU A 122 3.42 3.69 0.60
N ASN A 123 2.94 4.52 -0.32
CA ASN A 123 1.54 4.54 -0.74
C ASN A 123 1.09 3.20 -1.35
N ILE A 124 1.96 2.54 -2.12
CA ILE A 124 1.68 1.19 -2.65
C ILE A 124 1.57 0.20 -1.48
N LEU A 125 2.54 0.19 -0.55
CA LEU A 125 2.52 -0.71 0.61
C LEU A 125 1.28 -0.48 1.49
N LEU A 126 0.91 0.77 1.75
CA LEU A 126 -0.28 1.15 2.50
C LEU A 126 -1.57 0.75 1.78
N SER A 127 -1.62 0.84 0.44
CA SER A 127 -2.81 0.42 -0.32
C SER A 127 -3.06 -1.09 -0.27
N MET A 128 -2.02 -1.88 0.04
CA MET A 128 -2.12 -3.33 0.23
C MET A 128 -2.32 -3.71 1.69
N SER A 129 -2.01 -2.78 2.60
CA SER A 129 -2.29 -2.95 4.01
C SER A 129 -3.79 -3.14 4.15
N MET A 130 -4.18 -4.18 4.89
CA MET A 130 -5.53 -4.20 5.40
C MET A 130 -5.67 -3.00 6.30
N ASN A 131 -6.32 -1.93 5.81
CA ASN A 131 -7.04 -1.07 6.71
C ASN A 131 -7.91 -2.04 7.50
N TYR A 132 -7.62 -2.22 8.79
CA TYR A 132 -8.62 -2.69 9.71
C TYR A 132 -9.74 -1.67 9.59
N ASP A 133 -10.67 -1.90 8.67
CA ASP A 133 -11.99 -1.32 8.79
C ASP A 133 -12.38 -1.63 10.22
N HIS A 134 -12.53 -0.53 10.95
CA HIS A 134 -12.91 -0.42 12.33
C HIS A 134 -13.80 -1.61 12.72
N PRO A 135 -13.57 -2.30 13.86
CA PRO A 135 -14.54 -3.28 14.32
C PRO A 135 -15.89 -2.58 14.34
N GLN A 136 -16.80 -2.98 13.46
CA GLN A 136 -18.21 -2.72 13.71
C GLN A 136 -18.45 -3.32 15.08
N ASN A 137 -18.76 -2.46 16.03
CA ASN A 137 -19.25 -2.80 17.35
C ASN A 137 -20.47 -3.73 17.19
N THR A 138 -20.23 -5.02 17.05
CA THR A 138 -21.16 -6.06 17.43
C THR A 138 -20.71 -6.53 18.80
N LEU A 139 -21.19 -5.80 19.81
CA LEU A 139 -21.08 -6.16 21.22
C LEU A 139 -21.49 -7.65 21.39
N PRO A 140 -20.65 -8.50 22.00
CA PRO A 140 -21.07 -9.80 22.46
C PRO A 140 -21.74 -9.61 23.82
N GLY A 141 -23.08 -9.61 23.86
CA GLY A 141 -23.81 -9.33 25.08
C GLY A 141 -25.29 -9.60 24.97
N GLY A 142 -25.67 -10.83 24.62
CA GLY A 142 -27.03 -11.31 24.85
C GLY A 142 -27.29 -11.43 26.35
N PHE A 143 -27.81 -10.36 26.97
CA PHE A 143 -28.49 -10.42 28.25
C PHE A 143 -30.02 -10.47 27.99
N PRO A 144 -30.75 -11.38 28.63
CA PRO A 144 -32.19 -11.49 28.45
C PRO A 144 -32.93 -10.49 29.33
N GLY A 145 -33.83 -9.74 28.72
CA GLY A 145 -34.95 -9.06 29.39
C GLY A 145 -34.61 -7.71 30.04
N MET A 146 -35.27 -6.66 29.56
CA MET A 146 -36.24 -5.88 30.35
C MET A 146 -36.83 -4.77 29.46
N SER A 147 -38.09 -4.49 29.74
CA SER A 147 -39.06 -3.77 28.92
C SER A 147 -38.73 -2.30 28.63
N GLN A 148 -39.35 -1.82 27.55
CA GLN A 148 -39.65 -0.40 27.30
C GLN A 148 -40.21 0.27 28.56
N ASP A 149 -39.80 1.52 28.83
CA ASP A 149 -40.72 2.66 28.94
C ASP A 149 -39.98 3.97 29.30
N ASN A 150 -40.03 4.90 28.34
CA ASN A 150 -40.48 6.29 28.50
C ASN A 150 -39.89 7.16 29.63
N PHE A 151 -38.98 8.09 29.30
CA PHE A 151 -38.91 9.40 29.98
C PHE A 151 -38.47 10.52 29.02
N SER A 152 -39.43 11.39 28.68
CA SER A 152 -39.26 12.67 27.99
C SER A 152 -38.37 13.64 28.76
N MET A 153 -37.48 14.35 28.06
CA MET A 153 -36.88 15.60 28.53
C MET A 153 -37.70 16.82 28.07
N PRO A 154 -37.82 17.87 28.90
CA PRO A 154 -38.47 19.13 28.51
C PRO A 154 -37.50 20.07 27.77
N PRO A 155 -38.01 21.06 27.00
CA PRO A 155 -37.19 22.02 26.27
C PRO A 155 -36.66 23.14 27.19
N PRO A 156 -35.50 23.75 26.87
CA PRO A 156 -34.97 24.89 27.60
C PRO A 156 -35.71 26.19 27.23
N SER A 157 -36.01 27.00 28.25
CA SER A 157 -36.69 28.30 28.16
C SER A 157 -35.72 29.46 28.41
N GLY A 158 -35.88 30.55 27.65
CA GLY A 158 -35.49 31.95 27.97
C GLY A 158 -33.98 32.25 27.93
N LEU A 159 -33.40 33.00 26.96
CA LEU A 159 -33.55 34.43 26.66
C LEU A 159 -33.51 35.34 27.89
N ASP A 160 -32.34 35.94 28.13
CA ASP A 160 -32.25 37.31 28.62
C ASP A 160 -31.02 38.02 28.02
N GLN A 161 -31.17 39.33 27.85
CA GLN A 161 -30.54 40.19 26.85
C GLN A 161 -29.83 41.35 27.58
N ALA A 162 -28.62 41.72 27.16
CA ALA A 162 -27.96 43.04 27.35
C ALA A 162 -26.63 42.97 26.58
N ASP A 163 -26.41 43.61 25.43
CA ASP A 163 -26.49 45.02 25.00
C ASP A 163 -25.47 45.97 25.67
N LEU A 164 -24.88 46.79 24.80
CA LEU A 164 -24.02 47.98 24.93
C LEU A 164 -22.50 47.71 25.07
N GLY A 165 -21.62 48.16 24.17
CA GLY A 165 -21.78 48.97 22.96
C GLY A 165 -20.42 49.51 22.48
N LEU A 166 -20.40 50.00 21.21
CA LEU A 166 -19.60 51.13 20.66
C LEU A 166 -18.05 51.06 20.79
N VAL A 167 -17.17 51.27 19.80
CA VAL A 167 -16.91 52.32 18.78
C VAL A 167 -15.72 51.73 17.96
N GLY A 168 -15.58 51.75 16.63
CA GLY A 168 -15.58 52.84 15.65
C GLY A 168 -14.20 52.91 14.94
N ASN A 169 -14.19 53.55 13.76
CA ASN A 169 -13.08 53.85 12.82
C ASN A 169 -12.74 52.76 11.78
N MET A 170 -12.97 52.95 10.46
CA MET A 170 -12.40 53.94 9.51
C MET A 170 -10.85 53.83 9.50
N SER A 171 -10.10 53.60 8.40
CA SER A 171 -10.20 54.12 7.04
C SER A 171 -9.25 53.37 6.07
N SER A 172 -9.56 53.52 4.78
CA SER A 172 -8.77 53.43 3.54
C SER A 172 -7.24 53.57 3.55
N GLY A 173 -6.56 52.98 2.54
CA GLY A 173 -5.39 53.64 1.92
C GLY A 173 -4.37 52.78 1.16
N THR A 174 -4.50 52.74 -0.17
CA THR A 174 -3.47 52.96 -1.22
C THR A 174 -2.10 52.23 -1.28
N SER A 175 -1.97 51.51 -2.40
CA SER A 175 -0.89 51.52 -3.45
C SER A 175 0.47 50.81 -3.26
N PRO A 176 1.00 50.20 -4.35
CA PRO A 176 2.38 49.69 -4.45
C PRO A 176 3.33 50.70 -5.13
N GLY A 177 4.61 50.64 -4.75
CA GLY A 177 5.78 51.20 -5.44
C GLY A 177 7.01 50.43 -4.94
N ALA A 178 8.08 50.18 -5.68
CA ALA A 178 8.47 50.54 -7.04
C ALA A 178 9.32 49.39 -7.61
#